data_AF-A0A4R9Q058-F1
#
_entry.id   AF-A0A4R9Q058-F1
#
_cell.length_a   1.000
_cell.length_b   1.000
_cell.length_c   1.000
_cell.angle_alpha   90.00
_cell.angle_beta   90.00
_cell.angle_gamma   90.00
#
_symmetry.space_group_name_H-M   'P 1'
#
loop_
_entity.id
_entity.type
_entity.pdbx_description
1 polymer ?
#
loop_
_entity_poly.entity_id
_entity_poly.type
_entity_poly.pdbx_seq_one_letter_code
_entity_poly.pdbx_strand_id
1 'polypeptide(L)'
;MLDVIWRSVAIGIGATALMDVWAIFLHKAFAQPRPNWGPVGRWVWHLRSKIFHDDIGDAVPYRHEAALGWAFHYFVGIVYGIILVVLAGTAWLTQPTFLPAFILGIV
;
A
#
# COMPACT_ATOMS: atom_id res chain seq x y z
N MET A 1 16.22 -15.19 10.17
CA MET A 1 15.36 -14.01 10.39
C MET A 1 15.41 -13.03 9.21
N LEU A 2 16.59 -12.66 8.70
CA LEU A 2 16.69 -11.77 7.53
C LEU A 2 15.97 -12.29 6.28
N ASP A 3 16.04 -13.61 6.01
CA ASP A 3 15.33 -14.25 4.88
C ASP A 3 13.80 -14.03 4.94
N VAL A 4 13.21 -14.21 6.12
CA VAL A 4 11.77 -13.99 6.34
C VAL A 4 11.40 -12.52 6.07
N ILE A 5 12.18 -11.58 6.62
CA ILE A 5 11.93 -10.14 6.46
C ILE A 5 11.99 -9.73 5.00
N TRP A 6 13.04 -10.12 4.27
CA TRP A 6 13.20 -9.75 2.86
C TRP A 6 12.07 -10.32 1.99
N ARG A 7 11.67 -11.58 2.22
CA ARG A 7 10.55 -12.19 1.49
C ARG A 7 9.22 -11.49 1.79
N SER A 8 8.95 -11.15 3.05
CA SER A 8 7.75 -10.37 3.42
C SER A 8 7.72 -9.00 2.75
N VAL A 9 8.86 -8.30 2.72
CA VAL A 9 9.00 -7.01 2.02
C VAL A 9 8.74 -7.17 0.53
N ALA A 10 9.33 -8.19 -0.10
CA ALA A 10 9.13 -8.47 -1.53
C ALA A 10 7.67 -8.81 -1.86
N ILE A 11 6.99 -9.57 -0.99
CA ILE A 11 5.55 -9.85 -1.12
C ILE A 11 4.74 -8.56 -1.08
N GLY A 12 5.00 -7.70 -0.10
CA GLY A 12 4.30 -6.42 0.04
C GLY A 12 4.48 -5.51 -1.18
N ILE A 13 5.73 -5.31 -1.62
CA ILE A 13 6.05 -4.53 -2.83
C ILE A 13 5.36 -5.13 -4.06
N GLY A 14 5.43 -6.45 -4.23
CA GLY A 14 4.84 -7.15 -5.37
C GLY A 14 3.31 -7.04 -5.39
N ALA A 15 2.66 -7.15 -4.23
CA ALA A 15 1.22 -6.98 -4.10
C ALA A 15 0.79 -5.55 -4.45
N THR A 16 1.49 -4.55 -3.92
CA THR A 16 1.25 -3.13 -4.23
C THR A 16 1.41 -2.86 -5.72
N ALA A 17 2.51 -3.32 -6.33
CA ALA A 17 2.76 -3.13 -7.75
C ALA A 17 1.69 -3.83 -8.62
N LEU A 18 1.25 -5.04 -8.25
CA LEU A 18 0.20 -5.75 -8.98
C LEU A 18 -1.14 -4.98 -8.92
N MET A 19 -1.46 -4.40 -7.76
CA MET A 19 -2.63 -3.53 -7.60
C MET A 19 -2.52 -2.27 -8.48
N ASP A 20 -1.34 -1.65 -8.55
CA ASP A 20 -1.11 -0.47 -9.40
C ASP A 20 -1.29 -0.83 -10.89
N VAL A 21 -0.77 -1.98 -11.33
CA VAL A 21 -0.96 -2.50 -12.69
C VAL A 21 -2.45 -2.77 -12.95
N TRP A 22 -3.16 -3.33 -11.98
CA TRP A 22 -4.61 -3.54 -12.09
C TRP A 22 -5.36 -2.21 -12.23
N ALA A 23 -5.01 -1.19 -11.45
CA ALA A 23 -5.60 0.14 -11.58
C ALA A 23 -5.31 0.78 -12.96
N ILE A 24 -4.11 0.57 -13.52
CA ILE A 24 -3.78 1.01 -14.88
C ILE A 24 -4.65 0.29 -15.91
N PHE A 25 -4.85 -1.02 -15.77
CA PHE A 25 -5.75 -1.79 -16.62
C PHE A 25 -7.17 -1.24 -16.54
N LEU A 26 -7.70 -1.01 -15.33
CA LEU A 26 -9.04 -0.47 -15.13
C LEU A 26 -9.21 0.93 -15.74
N HIS A 27 -8.20 1.78 -15.61
CA HIS A 27 -8.18 3.09 -16.24
C HIS A 27 -8.24 2.99 -17.78
N LYS A 28 -7.45 2.08 -18.37
CA LYS A 28 -7.37 1.94 -19.83
C LYS A 28 -8.57 1.23 -20.44
N ALA A 29 -9.09 0.21 -19.78
CA ALA A 29 -10.18 -0.63 -20.30
C ALA A 29 -11.57 -0.10 -19.94
N PHE A 30 -11.72 0.58 -18.81
CA PHE A 30 -13.03 1.00 -18.27
C PHE A 30 -13.10 2.49 -17.94
N ALA A 31 -12.09 3.29 -18.33
CA ALA A 31 -12.04 4.75 -18.11
C ALA A 31 -12.17 5.19 -16.64
N GLN A 32 -11.84 4.31 -15.69
CA GLN A 32 -11.81 4.69 -14.28
C GLN A 32 -10.75 5.77 -14.01
N PRO A 33 -10.96 6.66 -13.02
CA PRO A 33 -9.97 7.64 -12.61
C PRO A 33 -8.64 6.97 -12.22
N ARG A 34 -7.51 7.63 -12.52
CA ARG A 34 -6.20 7.13 -12.09
C ARG A 34 -6.05 7.24 -10.56
N PRO A 35 -5.26 6.36 -9.94
CA PRO A 35 -4.86 6.54 -8.55
C PRO A 35 -4.22 7.92 -8.35
N ASN A 36 -4.68 8.65 -7.34
CA ASN A 36 -4.12 9.92 -6.93
C ASN A 36 -3.58 9.79 -5.49
N TRP A 37 -2.27 9.62 -5.36
CA TRP A 37 -1.60 9.51 -4.07
C TRP A 37 -1.25 10.88 -3.44
N GLY A 38 -1.50 12.00 -4.14
CA GLY A 38 -1.24 13.35 -3.63
C GLY A 38 -1.94 13.63 -2.29
N PRO A 39 -3.25 13.39 -2.16
CA PRO A 39 -3.97 13.54 -0.88
C PRO A 39 -3.37 12.73 0.27
N VAL A 40 -2.93 11.49 0.00
CA VAL A 40 -2.28 10.65 1.02
C VAL A 40 -0.97 11.26 1.47
N GLY A 41 -0.11 11.70 0.55
CA GLY A 41 1.13 12.35 0.95
C GLY A 41 0.91 13.69 1.65
N ARG A 42 -0.14 14.43 1.28
CA ARG A 42 -0.55 15.63 1.99
C ARG A 42 -0.96 15.31 3.42
N TRP A 43 -1.74 14.24 3.63
CA TRP A 43 -2.10 13.77 4.96
C TRP A 43 -0.87 13.40 5.78
N VAL A 44 0.05 12.59 5.22
CA VAL A 44 1.31 12.20 5.88
C VAL A 44 2.12 13.42 6.31
N TRP A 45 2.23 14.44 5.44
CA TRP A 45 2.95 15.68 5.76
C TRP A 45 2.32 16.46 6.93
N HIS A 46 0.98 16.44 7.04
CA HIS A 46 0.24 17.15 8.08
C HIS A 46 0.10 16.38 9.40
N LEU A 47 0.51 15.11 9.47
CA LEU A 47 0.48 14.33 10.72
C LEU A 47 1.18 15.03 11.90
N ARG A 48 2.17 15.89 11.62
CA ARG A 48 2.88 16.70 12.62
C ARG A 48 2.01 17.77 13.30
N SER A 49 0.88 18.13 12.72
CA SER A 49 -0.01 19.19 13.23
C SER A 49 -1.46 18.75 13.38
N LYS A 50 -1.97 17.91 12.47
CA LYS A 50 -3.36 17.45 12.47
C LYS A 50 -3.47 16.08 11.83
N ILE A 51 -4.00 15.12 12.59
CA ILE A 51 -4.22 13.74 12.13
C ILE A 51 -5.54 13.64 11.34
N PHE A 52 -6.62 14.24 11.84
CA PHE A 52 -7.95 14.16 11.24
C PHE A 52 -8.29 15.45 10.48
N HIS A 53 -8.66 15.34 9.21
CA HIS A 53 -9.07 16.45 8.35
C HIS A 53 -10.50 16.19 7.87
N ASP A 54 -11.35 17.23 7.85
CA ASP A 54 -12.72 17.10 7.33
C ASP A 54 -12.69 16.84 5.82
N ASP A 55 -11.85 17.60 5.11
CA ASP A 55 -11.39 17.29 3.75
C ASP A 55 -9.88 17.56 3.65
N ILE A 56 -9.12 16.57 3.20
CA ILE A 56 -7.68 16.72 2.99
C ILE A 56 -7.37 17.59 1.76
N GLY A 57 -8.33 17.73 0.83
CA GLY A 57 -8.25 18.59 -0.35
C GLY A 57 -8.07 20.07 0.00
N ASP A 58 -8.57 20.51 1.16
CA ASP A 58 -8.48 21.89 1.65
C ASP A 58 -7.19 22.17 2.43
N ALA A 59 -6.49 21.13 2.87
CA ALA A 59 -5.21 21.31 3.55
C ALA A 59 -4.16 21.91 2.61
N VAL A 60 -3.26 22.73 3.15
CA VAL A 60 -2.22 23.41 2.38
C VAL A 60 -1.38 22.38 1.59
N PRO A 61 -1.25 22.49 0.25
CA PRO A 61 -0.52 21.51 -0.53
C PRO A 61 0.96 21.41 -0.12
N TYR A 62 1.52 20.20 -0.18
CA TYR A 62 2.96 19.99 -0.03
C TYR A 62 3.59 19.73 -1.39
N ARG A 63 4.69 20.42 -1.71
CA ARG A 63 5.36 20.34 -3.02
C ARG A 63 5.67 18.92 -3.48
N HIS A 64 5.96 18.01 -2.55
CA HIS A 64 6.29 16.61 -2.86
C HIS A 64 5.20 15.63 -2.40
N GLU A 65 3.95 16.07 -2.28
CA GLU A 65 2.85 15.25 -1.77
C GLU A 65 2.60 13.99 -2.60
N ALA A 66 2.72 14.05 -3.93
CA ALA A 66 2.62 12.85 -4.76
C ALA A 66 3.72 11.83 -4.44
N ALA A 67 4.98 12.25 -4.36
CA ALA A 67 6.11 11.36 -4.07
C ALA A 67 6.01 10.76 -2.65
N LEU A 68 5.63 11.58 -1.66
CA LEU A 68 5.42 11.13 -0.29
C LEU A 68 4.25 10.15 -0.19
N GLY A 69 3.17 10.40 -0.93
CA GLY A 69 2.02 9.52 -1.00
C GLY A 69 2.37 8.16 -1.61
N TRP A 70 3.13 8.15 -2.71
CA TRP A 70 3.63 6.91 -3.32
C TRP A 70 4.56 6.14 -2.36
N ALA A 71 5.48 6.82 -1.68
CA ALA A 71 6.35 6.19 -0.70
C ALA A 71 5.53 5.56 0.45
N PHE A 72 4.52 6.28 0.95
CA PHE A 72 3.64 5.78 2.01
C PHE A 72 2.76 4.61 1.53
N HIS A 73 2.26 4.64 0.29
CA HIS A 73 1.53 3.54 -0.32
C HIS A 73 2.35 2.24 -0.33
N TYR A 74 3.60 2.29 -0.79
CA TYR A 74 4.50 1.13 -0.77
C TYR A 74 4.89 0.73 0.66
N PHE A 75 5.05 1.68 1.57
CA PHE A 75 5.28 1.38 2.98
C PHE A 75 4.13 0.58 3.59
N VAL A 76 2.87 0.99 3.36
CA VAL A 76 1.69 0.25 3.83
C VAL A 76 1.65 -1.15 3.21
N GLY A 77 1.93 -1.28 1.90
CA GLY A 77 2.05 -2.57 1.24
C GLY A 77 3.06 -3.51 1.88
N ILE A 78 4.25 -3.00 2.22
CA ILE A 78 5.29 -3.75 2.94
C ILE A 78 4.80 -4.20 4.31
N VAL A 79 4.15 -3.31 5.06
CA VAL A 79 3.57 -3.65 6.37
C VAL A 79 2.55 -4.78 6.24
N TYR A 80 1.67 -4.74 5.23
CA TYR A 80 0.73 -5.82 4.95
C TYR A 80 1.42 -7.14 4.58
N GLY A 81 2.50 -7.09 3.78
CA GLY A 81 3.31 -8.27 3.47
C GLY A 81 3.95 -8.92 4.71
N ILE A 82 4.37 -8.11 5.69
CA ILE A 82 4.87 -8.59 6.98
C ILE A 82 3.71 -9.19 7.81
N ILE A 83 2.58 -8.49 7.90
CA ILE A 83 1.39 -8.95 8.63
C ILE A 83 0.93 -10.32 8.09
N LEU A 84 0.89 -10.50 6.76
CA LEU A 84 0.52 -11.78 6.14
C LEU A 84 1.37 -12.93 6.67
N VAL A 85 2.70 -12.76 6.66
CA VAL A 85 3.62 -13.82 7.09
C VAL A 85 3.57 -14.04 8.60
N VAL A 86 3.33 -13.00 9.39
CA VAL A 86 3.13 -13.12 10.85
C VAL A 86 1.86 -13.91 11.16
N LEU A 87 0.76 -13.64 10.46
CA LEU A 87 -0.53 -14.29 10.69
C LEU A 87 -0.60 -15.71 10.09
N ALA A 88 -0.08 -15.91 8.88
CA ALA A 88 -0.09 -17.20 8.19
C ALA A 88 1.04 -18.15 8.67
N GLY A 89 2.03 -17.62 9.38
CA GLY A 89 3.22 -18.34 9.82
C GLY A 89 4.29 -18.44 8.73
N THR A 90 5.54 -18.62 9.15
CA THR A 90 6.71 -18.67 8.25
C THR A 90 6.67 -19.85 7.26
N ALA A 91 5.96 -20.93 7.58
CA ALA A 91 5.75 -22.06 6.67
C ALA A 91 4.97 -21.67 5.40
N TRP A 92 4.15 -20.61 5.46
CA TRP A 92 3.44 -20.10 4.29
C TRP A 92 4.39 -19.60 3.19
N LEU A 93 5.60 -19.14 3.56
CA LEU A 93 6.61 -18.70 2.58
C LEU A 93 7.15 -19.83 1.70
N THR A 94 7.10 -21.09 2.16
CA THR A 94 7.56 -22.25 1.38
C THR A 94 6.40 -23.01 0.73
N GLN A 95 5.20 -22.89 1.29
CA GLN A 95 3.98 -23.50 0.77
C GLN A 95 2.83 -22.48 0.78
N PRO A 96 2.87 -21.48 -0.13
CA PRO A 96 1.88 -20.42 -0.15
C PRO A 96 0.51 -20.99 -0.54
N THR A 97 -0.49 -20.69 0.28
CA THR A 97 -1.90 -20.98 0.00
C THR A 97 -2.66 -19.68 -0.26
N PHE A 98 -3.72 -19.75 -1.05
CA PHE A 98 -4.49 -18.58 -1.46
C PHE A 98 -5.23 -17.89 -0.30
N LEU A 99 -5.80 -18.69 0.61
CA LEU A 99 -6.79 -18.18 1.57
C LEU A 99 -6.26 -17.08 2.50
N PRO A 100 -5.06 -17.18 3.13
CA PRO A 100 -4.55 -16.11 3.99
C PRO A 100 -4.31 -14.79 3.22
N ALA A 101 -3.75 -14.88 2.01
CA ALA A 101 -3.50 -13.71 1.17
C ALA A 101 -4.82 -13.06 0.70
N PHE A 102 -5.82 -13.88 0.37
CA PHE A 102 -7.14 -13.39 -0.03
C PHE A 102 -7.86 -12.69 1.12
N ILE A 103 -7.92 -13.31 2.31
CA ILE A 103 -8.55 -12.70 3.49
C ILE A 103 -7.91 -11.36 3.81
N LEU A 104 -6.57 -11.28 3.80
CA LEU A 104 -5.89 -10.04 4.10
C LEU A 104 -6.11 -8.98 3.01
N GLY A 105 -6.19 -9.38 1.74
CA GLY A 105 -6.35 -8.46 0.62
C GLY A 105 -7.75 -7.86 0.45
N ILE A 106 -8.77 -8.41 1.12
CA ILE A 106 -10.15 -7.89 1.09
C ILE A 106 -10.51 -7.00 2.29
N VAL A 107 -9.61 -6.88 3.28
CA VAL A 107 -9.75 -6.05 4.48
C VAL A 107 -9.08 -4.70 4.26
#